data_AF-A0AAV6D624-F1
#
_entry.id   AF-A0AAV6D624-F1
#
_cell.length_a   1.000
_cell.length_b   1.000
_cell.length_c   1.000
_cell.angle_alpha   90.00
_cell.angle_beta   90.00
_cell.angle_gamma   90.00
#
_symmetry.space_group_name_H-M   'P 1'
#
loop_
_entity.id
_entity.type
_entity.pdbx_description
1 polymer ?
#
loop_
_entity_poly.entity_id
_entity_poly.type
_entity_poly.pdbx_seq_one_letter_code
_entity_poly.pdbx_strand_id
1 'polypeptide(L)'
;MSDNKNMKLKAVLLVVALVALFVGAISYHAISQNSAGKKILYYTCSMHPSVKSDKPGSCPICGMNLEPVYAGDDAMTNAPSSTTNSAAASDSKPTPYPLTTCVVDGMKLGSMGAPYVFVYKGQEVKFCCAGCRPQFDQDPDKYMKIIKDAEAKK
;
A
#
# COMPACT_ATOMS: atom_id res chain seq x y z
N MET A 1 -50.75 -14.10 40.72
CA MET A 1 -49.82 -14.94 39.91
C MET A 1 -49.79 -14.54 38.42
N SER A 2 -50.28 -13.36 38.01
CA SER A 2 -50.37 -12.93 36.59
C SER A 2 -49.31 -11.88 36.19
N ASP A 3 -48.71 -11.19 37.16
CA ASP A 3 -47.82 -10.05 36.90
C ASP A 3 -46.43 -10.46 36.38
N ASN A 4 -45.91 -11.60 36.83
CA ASN A 4 -44.61 -12.12 36.39
C ASN A 4 -44.64 -12.65 34.95
N LYS A 5 -45.81 -13.13 34.46
CA LYS A 5 -45.94 -13.59 33.07
C LYS A 5 -45.88 -12.42 32.10
N ASN A 6 -46.56 -11.32 32.42
CA ASN A 6 -46.55 -10.09 31.63
C ASN A 6 -45.19 -9.39 31.68
N MET A 7 -44.51 -9.42 32.83
CA MET A 7 -43.15 -8.88 32.99
C MET A 7 -42.13 -9.67 32.15
N LYS A 8 -42.19 -11.02 32.19
CA LYS A 8 -41.32 -11.89 31.39
C LYS A 8 -41.62 -11.78 29.90
N LEU A 9 -42.89 -11.66 29.50
CA LEU A 9 -43.26 -11.49 28.09
C LEU A 9 -42.80 -10.14 27.53
N LYS A 10 -42.93 -9.05 28.30
CA LYS A 10 -42.40 -7.73 27.93
C LYS A 10 -40.88 -7.73 27.85
N ALA A 11 -40.18 -8.39 28.78
CA ALA A 11 -38.73 -8.52 28.76
C ALA A 11 -38.23 -9.32 27.55
N VAL A 12 -38.90 -10.43 27.20
CA VAL A 12 -38.56 -11.23 26.01
C VAL A 12 -38.80 -10.43 24.73
N LEU A 13 -39.90 -9.69 24.62
CA LEU A 13 -40.17 -8.83 23.46
C LEU A 13 -39.12 -7.70 23.31
N LEU A 14 -38.69 -7.10 24.43
CA LEU A 14 -37.67 -6.04 24.42
C LEU A 14 -36.31 -6.59 23.98
N VAL A 15 -35.91 -7.77 24.45
CA VAL A 15 -34.66 -8.43 24.05
C VAL A 15 -34.68 -8.83 22.57
N VAL A 16 -35.80 -9.38 22.08
CA VAL A 16 -35.95 -9.74 20.65
C VAL A 16 -35.88 -8.49 19.75
N ALA A 17 -36.51 -7.38 20.16
CA ALA A 17 -36.43 -6.13 19.42
C ALA A 17 -35.00 -5.55 19.39
N LEU A 18 -34.26 -5.61 20.51
CA LEU A 18 -32.87 -5.14 20.56
C LEU A 18 -31.93 -6.01 19.72
N VAL A 19 -32.12 -7.33 19.70
CA VAL A 19 -31.33 -8.26 18.88
C VAL A 19 -31.60 -8.03 17.38
N ALA A 20 -32.85 -7.80 16.98
CA ALA A 20 -33.19 -7.50 15.58
C ALA A 20 -32.56 -6.18 15.09
N LEU A 21 -32.51 -5.14 15.93
CA LEU A 21 -31.86 -3.87 15.61
C LEU A 21 -30.33 -4.02 15.48
N PHE A 22 -29.70 -4.84 16.35
CA PHE A 22 -28.27 -5.10 16.29
C PHE A 22 -27.85 -5.87 15.03
N VAL A 23 -28.62 -6.88 14.62
CA VAL A 23 -28.37 -7.62 13.37
C VAL A 23 -28.58 -6.75 12.13
N GLY A 24 -29.62 -5.91 12.12
CA GLY A 24 -29.87 -4.97 11.01
C GLY A 24 -28.76 -3.94 10.81
N ALA A 25 -28.18 -3.41 11.89
CA ALA A 25 -27.06 -2.48 11.84
C ALA A 25 -25.75 -3.13 11.37
N ILE A 26 -25.50 -4.40 11.72
CA ILE A 26 -24.35 -5.18 11.22
C ILE A 26 -24.49 -5.45 9.71
N SER A 27 -25.70 -5.76 9.23
CA SER A 27 -25.96 -5.93 7.80
C SER A 27 -25.85 -4.62 7.00
N TYR A 28 -26.22 -3.47 7.58
CA TYR A 28 -26.10 -2.17 6.90
C TYR A 28 -24.64 -1.75 6.66
N HIS A 29 -23.73 -2.03 7.61
CA HIS A 29 -22.31 -1.70 7.42
C HIS A 29 -21.60 -2.59 6.40
N ALA A 30 -22.16 -3.76 6.05
CA ALA A 30 -21.57 -4.67 5.07
C ALA A 30 -21.87 -4.30 3.59
N ILE A 31 -22.68 -3.26 3.32
CA ILE A 31 -23.13 -2.87 1.97
C ILE A 31 -22.66 -1.45 1.58
N SER A 32 -21.57 -0.95 2.17
CA SER A 32 -21.00 0.36 1.76
C SER A 32 -19.52 0.32 1.43
N GLN A 33 -19.07 -0.81 0.88
CA GLN A 33 -17.73 -0.95 0.31
C GLN A 33 -17.87 -1.58 -1.09
N ASN A 34 -18.36 -0.84 -2.08
CA ASN A 34 -18.07 -1.20 -3.46
C ASN A 34 -18.03 -0.01 -4.44
N SER A 35 -16.84 0.17 -5.00
CA SER A 35 -16.54 0.79 -6.31
C SER A 35 -16.70 2.30 -6.47
N ALA A 36 -15.72 3.06 -5.93
CA ALA A 36 -15.20 4.19 -6.69
C ALA A 36 -14.52 3.64 -7.97
N GLY A 37 -15.33 3.40 -9.01
CA GLY A 37 -14.88 2.82 -10.27
C GLY A 37 -13.85 3.71 -10.96
N LYS A 38 -12.59 3.30 -10.97
CA LYS A 38 -11.57 3.91 -11.83
C LYS A 38 -11.98 3.71 -13.28
N LYS A 39 -12.18 4.79 -14.04
CA LYS A 39 -12.56 4.74 -15.46
C LYS A 39 -11.34 4.38 -16.30
N ILE A 40 -11.40 3.27 -17.04
CA ILE A 40 -10.32 2.90 -17.99
C ILE A 40 -10.32 3.92 -19.15
N LEU A 41 -9.16 4.49 -19.46
CA LEU A 41 -8.94 5.35 -20.62
C LEU A 41 -8.63 4.52 -21.86
N TYR A 42 -7.63 3.65 -21.79
CA TYR A 42 -7.17 2.79 -22.89
C TYR A 42 -6.39 1.59 -22.35
N TYR A 43 -6.16 0.57 -23.17
CA TYR A 43 -5.34 -0.58 -22.87
C TYR A 43 -4.00 -0.50 -23.60
N THR A 44 -2.91 -0.92 -22.97
CA THR A 44 -1.55 -0.87 -23.57
C THR A 44 -0.73 -2.12 -23.27
N CYS A 45 0.28 -2.40 -24.10
CA CYS A 45 1.18 -3.54 -23.92
C CYS A 45 2.44 -3.09 -23.18
N SER A 46 2.82 -3.76 -22.09
CA SER A 46 4.02 -3.42 -21.31
C SER A 46 5.32 -3.54 -22.14
N MET A 47 5.35 -4.40 -23.16
CA MET A 47 6.48 -4.51 -24.09
C MET A 47 6.41 -3.57 -25.29
N HIS A 48 5.21 -3.08 -25.63
CA HIS A 48 4.97 -2.24 -26.80
C HIS A 48 4.05 -1.07 -26.40
N PRO A 49 4.55 -0.07 -25.65
CA PRO A 49 3.73 1.02 -25.10
C PRO A 49 3.10 1.91 -26.19
N SER A 50 3.59 1.83 -27.43
CA SER A 50 2.99 2.49 -28.59
C SER A 50 1.64 1.85 -29.01
N VAL A 51 1.37 0.62 -28.58
CA VAL A 51 0.09 -0.06 -28.83
C VAL A 51 -0.93 0.45 -27.81
N LYS A 52 -1.98 1.12 -28.31
CA LYS A 52 -3.14 1.54 -27.53
C LYS A 52 -4.41 0.95 -28.13
N SER A 53 -5.31 0.46 -27.28
CA SER A 53 -6.60 -0.11 -27.69
C SER A 53 -7.70 0.39 -26.77
N ASP A 54 -8.88 0.64 -27.31
CA ASP A 54 -10.07 0.99 -26.49
C ASP A 54 -10.68 -0.24 -25.80
N LYS A 55 -10.25 -1.44 -26.18
CA LYS A 55 -10.79 -2.72 -25.74
C LYS A 55 -9.70 -3.64 -25.19
N PRO A 56 -10.04 -4.52 -24.23
CA PRO A 56 -9.13 -5.57 -23.81
C PRO A 56 -8.87 -6.53 -24.97
N GLY A 57 -7.71 -7.16 -24.95
CA GLY A 57 -7.32 -8.11 -25.99
C GLY A 57 -5.84 -8.41 -25.94
N SER A 58 -5.35 -9.07 -26.98
CA SER A 58 -3.94 -9.39 -27.14
C SER A 58 -3.24 -8.36 -28.02
N CYS A 59 -2.00 -8.03 -27.68
CA CYS A 59 -1.12 -7.18 -28.45
C CYS A 59 -0.87 -7.83 -29.82
N PRO A 60 -1.10 -7.11 -30.94
CA PRO A 60 -0.89 -7.66 -32.28
C PRO A 60 0.59 -7.88 -32.61
N ILE A 61 1.51 -7.34 -31.80
CA ILE A 61 2.96 -7.45 -32.03
C ILE A 61 3.55 -8.67 -31.33
N CYS A 62 3.17 -8.94 -30.07
CA CYS A 62 3.76 -10.03 -29.28
C CYS A 62 2.76 -11.06 -28.75
N GLY A 63 1.46 -10.88 -28.97
CA GLY A 63 0.41 -11.79 -28.50
C GLY A 63 0.12 -11.72 -27.00
N MET A 64 0.84 -10.90 -26.23
CA MET A 64 0.57 -10.73 -24.79
C MET A 64 -0.69 -9.89 -24.54
N ASN A 65 -1.37 -10.10 -23.42
CA ASN A 65 -2.56 -9.34 -23.07
C ASN A 65 -2.26 -7.86 -22.82
N LEU A 66 -3.15 -7.00 -23.29
CA LEU A 66 -3.11 -5.57 -23.02
C LEU A 66 -3.60 -5.27 -21.60
N GLU A 67 -2.93 -4.35 -20.94
CA GLU A 67 -3.21 -3.92 -19.57
C GLU A 67 -4.00 -2.59 -19.57
N PRO A 68 -5.04 -2.43 -18.73
CA PRO A 68 -5.85 -1.21 -18.68
C PRO A 68 -5.11 -0.05 -17.99
N VAL A 69 -5.20 1.13 -18.59
CA VAL A 69 -4.75 2.42 -18.04
C VAL A 69 -5.97 3.21 -17.60
N TYR A 70 -5.97 3.80 -16.41
CA TYR A 70 -7.13 4.49 -15.84
C TYR A 70 -7.02 6.02 -15.93
N ALA A 71 -8.16 6.70 -15.90
CA ALA A 71 -8.26 8.14 -15.92
C ALA A 71 -7.76 8.71 -14.59
N GLY A 72 -6.79 9.62 -14.66
CA GLY A 72 -6.12 10.19 -13.49
C GLY A 72 -4.72 9.66 -13.23
N ASP A 73 -4.25 8.67 -14.01
CA ASP A 73 -2.85 8.23 -14.01
C ASP A 73 -1.95 9.12 -14.91
N ASP A 74 -2.56 10.05 -15.67
CA ASP A 74 -1.92 10.90 -16.68
C ASP A 74 -1.42 12.27 -16.19
N ALA A 75 -1.50 12.57 -14.89
CA ALA A 75 -0.98 13.81 -14.30
C ALA A 75 0.44 13.68 -13.70
N MET A 76 1.23 12.69 -14.12
CA MET A 76 2.67 12.62 -13.79
C MET A 76 3.43 11.69 -14.78
N THR A 77 3.81 12.18 -15.96
CA THR A 77 4.79 11.48 -16.80
C THR A 77 5.89 12.43 -17.26
N ASN A 78 7.08 12.31 -16.64
CA ASN A 78 8.42 12.18 -17.26
C ASN A 78 9.56 12.70 -16.35
N ALA A 79 9.90 11.92 -15.32
CA ALA A 79 11.22 11.87 -14.70
C ALA A 79 11.52 10.41 -14.33
N PRO A 80 12.74 9.89 -14.53
CA PRO A 80 13.05 8.49 -14.27
C PRO A 80 13.02 8.25 -12.76
N SER A 81 12.08 7.40 -12.33
CA SER A 81 12.08 6.59 -11.11
C SER A 81 12.91 7.13 -9.94
N SER A 82 12.53 8.31 -9.45
CA SER A 82 12.74 8.75 -8.08
C SER A 82 11.68 9.79 -7.78
N THR A 83 10.72 9.39 -6.95
CA THR A 83 9.67 10.19 -6.26
C THR A 83 8.26 9.76 -6.65
N THR A 84 7.69 8.85 -5.85
CA THR A 84 6.44 9.08 -5.11
C THR A 84 6.28 7.96 -4.09
N ASN A 85 6.84 8.19 -2.90
CA ASN A 85 6.28 7.58 -1.71
C ASN A 85 5.09 8.43 -1.26
N SER A 86 3.96 7.75 -1.01
CA SER A 86 2.92 8.05 -0.02
C SER A 86 1.55 8.53 -0.50
N ALA A 87 0.59 7.60 -0.47
CA ALA A 87 -0.72 7.73 0.18
C ALA A 87 -1.23 6.29 0.41
N ALA A 88 -1.64 5.78 1.58
CA ALA A 88 -2.10 6.33 2.87
C ALA A 88 -1.80 5.26 3.96
N ALA A 89 -1.63 5.49 5.27
CA ALA A 89 -1.77 6.61 6.19
C ALA A 89 -0.75 6.36 7.34
N SER A 90 0.08 7.32 7.76
CA SER A 90 -0.16 8.19 8.92
C SER A 90 0.91 9.28 8.95
N ASP A 91 0.52 10.48 9.37
CA ASP A 91 1.25 11.77 9.33
C ASP A 91 2.62 11.83 10.03
N SER A 92 3.60 11.10 9.52
CA SER A 92 5.02 11.33 9.80
C SER A 92 5.82 10.76 8.65
N LYS A 93 6.16 11.63 7.67
CA LYS A 93 7.12 11.29 6.61
C LYS A 93 8.36 10.68 7.29
N PRO A 94 8.75 9.43 6.95
CA PRO A 94 9.93 8.83 7.54
C PRO A 94 11.14 9.72 7.34
N THR A 95 12.04 9.75 8.33
CA THR A 95 13.31 10.47 8.19
C THR A 95 14.00 9.96 6.91
N PRO A 96 14.40 10.86 5.99
CA PRO A 96 15.01 10.45 4.75
C PRO A 96 16.37 9.83 5.02
N TYR A 97 16.69 8.77 4.28
CA TYR A 97 17.98 8.08 4.45
C TYR A 97 19.16 9.02 4.10
N PRO A 98 20.11 9.29 5.02
CA PRO A 98 21.23 10.22 4.85
C PRO A 98 22.26 9.79 3.83
N LEU A 99 22.47 8.48 3.71
CA LEU A 99 23.61 7.92 3.01
C LEU A 99 23.26 7.73 1.54
N THR A 100 24.25 7.93 0.67
CA THR A 100 24.16 7.55 -0.74
C THR A 100 24.68 6.13 -1.00
N THR A 101 25.09 5.44 0.08
CA THR A 101 25.64 4.09 0.12
C THR A 101 24.74 3.14 0.93
N CYS A 102 24.83 1.85 0.64
CA CYS A 102 24.13 0.78 1.34
C CYS A 102 24.62 0.69 2.78
N VAL A 103 23.71 0.62 3.75
CA VAL A 103 24.08 0.52 5.17
C VAL A 103 24.75 -0.82 5.51
N VAL A 104 24.44 -1.88 4.76
CA VAL A 104 24.96 -3.23 5.01
C VAL A 104 26.34 -3.41 4.38
N ASP A 105 26.44 -3.20 3.07
CA ASP A 105 27.66 -3.50 2.31
C ASP A 105 28.51 -2.26 1.97
N GLY A 106 28.07 -1.05 2.32
CA GLY A 106 28.79 0.19 2.01
C GLY A 106 28.85 0.56 0.52
N MET A 107 28.29 -0.25 -0.38
CA MET A 107 28.28 -0.01 -1.82
C MET A 107 27.36 1.16 -2.20
N LYS A 108 27.71 1.89 -3.26
CA LYS A 108 26.89 3.01 -3.74
C LYS A 108 25.49 2.52 -4.18
N LEU A 109 24.46 3.16 -3.63
CA LEU A 109 23.08 2.91 -4.04
C LEU A 109 22.88 3.36 -5.50
N GLY A 110 22.19 2.53 -6.27
CA GLY A 110 21.92 2.77 -7.70
C GLY A 110 22.92 2.10 -8.65
N SER A 111 24.08 1.65 -8.19
CA SER A 111 25.09 1.01 -9.07
C SER A 111 24.67 -0.38 -9.58
N MET A 112 23.69 -1.02 -8.95
CA MET A 112 23.15 -2.33 -9.36
C MET A 112 21.65 -2.26 -9.72
N GLY A 113 21.16 -1.07 -10.06
CA GLY A 113 19.74 -0.84 -10.33
C GLY A 113 19.00 -0.18 -9.16
N ALA A 114 17.68 -0.36 -9.12
CA ALA A 114 16.82 0.31 -8.14
C ALA A 114 17.12 -0.20 -6.71
N PRO A 115 17.44 0.71 -5.74
CA PRO A 115 17.71 0.30 -4.38
C PRO A 115 16.45 -0.24 -3.70
N TYR A 116 16.62 -1.24 -2.84
CA TYR A 116 15.52 -1.76 -2.01
C TYR A 116 15.32 -0.81 -0.82
N VAL A 117 14.14 -0.21 -0.71
CA VAL A 117 13.81 0.79 0.30
C VAL A 117 12.71 0.26 1.21
N PHE A 118 12.89 0.41 2.52
CA PHE A 118 11.87 0.11 3.52
C PHE A 118 11.99 1.07 4.71
N VAL A 119 10.98 1.10 5.57
CA VAL A 119 10.95 1.97 6.76
C VAL A 119 11.14 1.11 8.00
N TYR A 120 12.11 1.47 8.84
CA TYR A 120 12.35 0.84 10.14
C TYR A 120 12.34 1.89 11.25
N LYS A 121 11.44 1.74 12.23
CA LYS A 121 11.27 2.70 13.34
C LYS A 121 11.14 4.17 12.88
N GLY A 122 10.42 4.41 11.77
CA GLY A 122 10.23 5.76 11.22
C GLY A 122 11.43 6.34 10.46
N GLN A 123 12.53 5.59 10.31
CA GLN A 123 13.67 5.95 9.48
C GLN A 123 13.60 5.18 8.17
N GLU A 124 13.81 5.87 7.05
CA GLU A 124 13.96 5.21 5.76
C GLU A 124 15.33 4.53 5.69
N VAL A 125 15.36 3.25 5.33
CA VAL A 125 16.59 2.47 5.18
C VAL A 125 16.65 1.95 3.74
N LYS A 126 17.80 2.17 3.09
CA LYS A 126 18.02 1.78 1.70
C LYS A 126 19.14 0.74 1.58
N PHE A 127 18.93 -0.26 0.74
CA PHE A 127 19.91 -1.28 0.39
C PHE A 127 20.15 -1.35 -1.11
N CYS A 128 21.26 -1.97 -1.50
CA CYS A 128 21.55 -2.27 -2.91
C CYS A 128 20.61 -3.36 -3.48
N CYS A 129 20.16 -4.33 -2.69
CA CYS A 129 19.25 -5.39 -3.14
C CYS A 129 18.38 -5.96 -2.00
N ALA A 130 17.40 -6.80 -2.35
CA ALA A 130 16.55 -7.49 -1.37
C ALA A 130 17.33 -8.48 -0.48
N GLY A 131 18.48 -8.97 -0.95
CA GLY A 131 19.34 -9.91 -0.22
C GLY A 131 19.99 -9.32 1.05
N CYS A 132 20.10 -7.99 1.14
CA CYS A 132 20.66 -7.33 2.32
C CYS A 132 19.66 -7.25 3.49
N ARG A 133 18.36 -7.48 3.24
CA ARG A 133 17.33 -7.44 4.28
C ARG A 133 17.60 -8.42 5.44
N PRO A 134 17.85 -9.72 5.19
CA PRO A 134 18.18 -10.65 6.26
C PRO A 134 19.46 -10.27 7.02
N GLN A 135 20.45 -9.64 6.37
CA GLN A 135 21.65 -9.16 7.07
C GLN A 135 21.35 -7.99 8.00
N PHE A 136 20.48 -7.08 7.57
CA PHE A 136 20.00 -6.00 8.43
C PHE A 136 19.21 -6.52 9.63
N ASP A 137 18.34 -7.51 9.42
CA ASP A 137 17.48 -8.07 10.48
C ASP A 137 18.29 -8.87 11.53
N GLN A 138 19.51 -9.33 11.21
CA GLN A 138 20.42 -9.96 12.17
C GLN A 138 20.95 -8.96 13.21
N ASP A 139 21.34 -7.76 12.77
CA ASP A 139 21.93 -6.72 13.64
C ASP A 139 21.36 -5.31 13.34
N PRO A 140 20.05 -5.08 13.50
CA PRO A 140 19.42 -3.83 13.08
C PRO A 140 19.97 -2.62 13.83
N ASP A 141 20.29 -2.75 15.11
CA ASP A 141 20.80 -1.63 15.92
C ASP A 141 22.18 -1.15 15.46
N LYS A 142 23.04 -2.06 14.98
CA LYS A 142 24.35 -1.74 14.40
C LYS A 142 24.19 -0.84 13.19
N TYR A 143 23.31 -1.22 12.26
CA TYR A 143 23.07 -0.49 11.02
C TYR A 143 22.31 0.81 11.28
N MET A 144 21.35 0.80 12.20
CA MET A 144 20.62 2.00 12.61
C MET A 144 21.52 3.06 13.24
N LYS A 145 22.58 2.65 13.96
CA LYS A 145 23.57 3.58 14.48
C LYS A 145 24.32 4.30 13.34
N ILE A 146 24.77 3.56 12.32
CA ILE A 146 25.45 4.15 11.14
C ILE A 146 24.57 5.19 10.44
N ILE A 147 23.28 4.90 10.30
CA ILE A 147 22.31 5.80 9.69
C ILE A 147 22.11 7.05 10.56
N LYS A 148 21.88 6.88 11.87
CA LYS A 148 21.68 8.02 12.78
C LYS A 148 22.94 8.90 12.89
N ASP A 149 24.11 8.29 12.92
CA ASP A 149 25.40 9.00 12.94
C ASP A 149 25.61 9.79 11.63
N ALA A 150 25.12 9.29 10.50
CA ALA A 150 25.17 10.00 9.22
C ALA A 150 24.13 11.14 9.13
N GLU A 151 22.93 10.95 9.68
CA GLU A 151 21.94 12.05 9.82
C GLU A 151 22.48 13.16 10.74
N ALA A 152 23.12 12.82 11.85
CA ALA A 152 23.66 13.79 12.82
C ALA A 152 24.89 14.57 12.32
N LYS A 153 25.49 14.16 11.19
CA LYS A 153 26.65 14.82 10.57
C LYS A 153 26.27 15.73 9.39
N LYS A 154 24.98 15.85 9.08
CA LYS A 154 24.47 16.87 8.15
C LYS A 154 24.43 18.23 8.81
#